data_AF-A0A428RB36-F1
#
_entry.id   AF-A0A428RB36-F1
#
_cell.length_a   1.000
_cell.length_b   1.000
_cell.length_c   1.000
_cell.angle_alpha   90.00
_cell.angle_beta   90.00
_cell.angle_gamma   90.00
#
_symmetry.space_group_name_H-M   'P 1'
#
loop_
_entity.id
_entity.type
_entity.pdbx_description
1 polymer ?
#
loop_
_entity_poly.entity_id
_entity_poly.type
_entity_poly.pdbx_seq_one_letter_code
_entity_poly.pdbx_strand_id
1 'polypeptide(L)'
;MLGPGGSSGGEGALIAFRGSPLGVGTDVGGPLCHDFGGLNILTKAVLEAVPANYDSMAIDVPWRNISDVCENKLRIGLLPEDPVYPLHPPVARVLAEAAKILEDSGHQIVHLPSKQCHVADATEVTWPIFLIDDTAYKHVEAGGEPLVQSVKYLHGMARKLERRFVPETDGLDRLDRLAVLNTKKTKIIKDWKSIWNDVDVVLSPPAQSTAVEHDKFGLPPYTTLTNLIDCPSCIIPFSRVSDDDLAEPFAKGPKQIGPE
;
A
#
# COMPACT_ATOMS: atom_id res chain seq x y z
N MET A 1 -23.81 -0.97 -2.65
CA MET A 1 -23.09 0.23 -3.17
C MET A 1 -21.63 0.09 -2.74
N LEU A 2 -20.68 0.24 -3.67
CA LEU A 2 -19.25 0.08 -3.39
C LEU A 2 -18.65 1.40 -2.90
N GLY A 3 -17.67 1.31 -2.01
CA GLY A 3 -16.92 2.46 -1.49
C GLY A 3 -15.80 2.90 -2.44
N PRO A 4 -15.41 4.20 -2.42
CA PRO A 4 -14.34 4.74 -3.26
C PRO A 4 -12.92 4.44 -2.75
N GLY A 5 -12.76 3.64 -1.69
CA GLY A 5 -11.49 3.50 -0.95
C GLY A 5 -11.28 4.59 0.09
N GLY A 6 -10.08 4.66 0.67
CA GLY A 6 -9.73 5.64 1.71
C GLY A 6 -8.27 5.57 2.15
N SER A 7 -7.76 6.52 2.95
CA SER A 7 -8.50 7.64 3.56
C SER A 7 -8.85 8.78 2.59
N SER A 8 -8.11 8.93 1.49
CA SER A 8 -8.35 9.96 0.45
C SER A 8 -9.48 9.59 -0.53
N GLY A 9 -10.53 8.91 -0.06
CA GLY A 9 -11.64 8.42 -0.89
C GLY A 9 -12.48 9.54 -1.53
N GLY A 10 -12.57 10.69 -0.86
CA GLY A 10 -13.23 11.89 -1.42
C GLY A 10 -12.50 12.42 -2.65
N GLU A 11 -11.17 12.54 -2.58
CA GLU A 11 -10.33 12.91 -3.73
C GLU A 11 -10.46 11.89 -4.85
N GLY A 12 -10.35 10.58 -4.54
CA GLY A 12 -10.51 9.51 -5.52
C GLY A 12 -11.85 9.59 -6.27
N ALA A 13 -12.96 9.80 -5.55
CA ALA A 13 -14.28 9.97 -6.16
C ALA A 13 -14.36 11.25 -7.01
N LEU A 14 -13.90 12.39 -6.50
CA LEU A 14 -13.98 13.67 -7.19
C LEU A 14 -13.17 13.68 -8.49
N ILE A 15 -11.94 13.14 -8.46
CA ILE A 15 -11.11 12.97 -9.66
C ILE A 15 -11.78 12.00 -10.63
N ALA A 16 -12.23 10.83 -10.18
CA ALA A 16 -12.86 9.83 -11.06
C ALA A 16 -14.08 10.38 -11.81
N PHE A 17 -14.89 11.23 -11.17
CA PHE A 17 -16.04 11.89 -11.79
C PHE A 17 -15.71 13.21 -12.50
N ARG A 18 -14.42 13.52 -12.68
CA ARG A 18 -13.92 14.74 -13.36
C ARG A 18 -14.39 16.03 -12.70
N GLY A 19 -14.66 16.00 -11.39
CA GLY A 19 -15.00 17.17 -10.58
C GLY A 19 -13.76 17.98 -10.17
N SER A 20 -12.57 17.38 -10.25
CA SER A 20 -11.27 18.06 -10.13
C SER A 20 -10.26 17.42 -11.10
N PRO A 21 -9.32 18.19 -11.68
CA PRO A 21 -8.25 17.62 -12.50
C PRO A 21 -7.06 17.10 -11.68
N LEU A 22 -6.93 17.51 -10.42
CA LEU A 22 -5.80 17.19 -9.54
C LEU A 22 -6.26 17.20 -8.07
N GLY A 23 -5.87 16.17 -7.34
CA GLY A 23 -6.13 16.00 -5.90
C GLY A 23 -4.85 15.69 -5.14
N VAL A 24 -4.90 15.82 -3.81
CA VAL A 24 -3.76 15.53 -2.92
C VAL A 24 -4.18 14.53 -1.85
N GLY A 25 -3.52 13.37 -1.82
CA GLY A 25 -3.72 12.32 -0.81
C GLY A 25 -2.77 12.45 0.38
N THR A 26 -2.95 11.60 1.40
CA THR A 26 -2.19 11.61 2.67
C THR A 26 -1.86 10.16 3.12
N ASP A 27 -1.01 9.88 4.11
CA ASP A 27 -0.29 10.78 5.03
C ASP A 27 1.07 11.25 4.51
N VAL A 28 1.71 10.47 3.62
CA VAL A 28 2.75 10.98 2.74
C VAL A 28 2.05 11.63 1.55
N GLY A 29 2.15 12.96 1.47
CA GLY A 29 1.45 13.76 0.46
C GLY A 29 1.79 13.33 -0.97
N GLY A 30 0.76 13.02 -1.77
CA GLY A 30 0.96 12.56 -3.15
C GLY A 30 -0.16 13.00 -4.10
N PRO A 31 0.12 13.20 -5.40
CA PRO A 31 -0.87 13.58 -6.39
C PRO A 31 -1.85 12.44 -6.73
N LEU A 32 -3.12 12.78 -6.89
CA LEU A 32 -4.14 11.95 -7.54
C LEU A 32 -4.63 12.68 -8.80
N CYS A 33 -4.49 12.04 -9.96
CA CYS A 33 -4.86 12.62 -11.25
C CYS A 33 -5.08 11.54 -12.31
N HIS A 34 -5.43 11.95 -13.54
CA HIS A 34 -5.75 11.03 -14.64
C HIS A 34 -4.54 10.59 -15.48
N ASP A 35 -3.40 11.27 -15.37
CA ASP A 35 -2.23 11.03 -16.20
C ASP A 35 -0.91 11.41 -15.49
N PHE A 36 0.21 11.02 -16.09
CA PHE A 36 1.54 11.35 -15.60
C PHE A 36 1.87 12.84 -15.67
N GLY A 37 1.18 13.62 -16.52
CA GLY A 37 1.34 15.07 -16.58
C GLY A 37 0.91 15.72 -15.27
N GLY A 38 -0.24 15.32 -14.73
CA GLY A 38 -0.70 15.76 -13.41
C GLY A 38 0.23 15.35 -12.27
N LEU A 39 0.73 14.11 -12.29
CA LEU A 39 1.70 13.63 -11.28
C LEU A 39 2.97 14.50 -11.30
N ASN A 40 3.48 14.78 -12.50
CA ASN A 40 4.66 15.60 -12.71
C ASN A 40 4.46 17.03 -12.21
N ILE A 41 3.34 17.69 -12.58
CA ILE A 41 3.05 19.07 -12.18
C ILE A 41 3.09 19.23 -10.66
N LEU A 42 2.35 18.42 -9.90
CA LEU A 42 2.30 18.57 -8.44
C LEU A 42 3.64 18.22 -7.80
N THR A 43 4.22 17.07 -8.16
CA THR A 43 5.46 16.59 -7.53
C THR A 43 6.61 17.56 -7.77
N LYS A 44 6.72 18.09 -9.00
CA LYS A 44 7.69 19.11 -9.36
C LYS A 44 7.47 20.40 -8.56
N ALA A 45 6.24 20.92 -8.53
CA ALA A 45 5.93 22.15 -7.81
C ALA A 45 6.27 22.06 -6.32
N VAL A 46 5.98 20.91 -5.69
CA VAL A 46 6.32 20.66 -4.27
C VAL A 46 7.82 20.60 -4.06
N LEU A 47 8.56 19.85 -4.89
CA LEU A 47 10.03 19.73 -4.73
C LEU A 47 10.75 21.05 -5.03
N GLU A 48 10.29 21.84 -6.01
CA GLU A 48 10.84 23.16 -6.33
C GLU A 48 10.56 24.21 -5.24
N ALA A 49 9.55 24.00 -4.39
CA ALA A 49 9.30 24.83 -3.22
C ALA A 49 10.30 24.58 -2.08
N VAL A 50 11.18 23.58 -2.21
CA VAL A 50 12.20 23.17 -1.23
C VAL A 50 11.58 22.94 0.16
N PRO A 51 10.82 21.84 0.34
CA PRO A 51 10.10 21.58 1.59
C PRO A 51 10.99 21.54 2.84
N ALA A 52 12.28 21.24 2.69
CA ALA A 52 13.27 21.27 3.76
C ALA A 52 13.44 22.65 4.44
N ASN A 53 13.00 23.74 3.79
CA ASN A 53 12.94 25.08 4.40
C ASN A 53 11.79 25.24 5.40
N TYR A 54 10.80 24.35 5.38
CA TYR A 54 9.57 24.44 6.18
C TYR A 54 9.40 23.26 7.14
N ASP A 55 9.93 22.08 6.78
CA ASP A 55 9.83 20.86 7.57
C ASP A 55 11.21 20.22 7.75
N SER A 56 11.63 20.09 9.02
CA SER A 56 12.91 19.46 9.39
C SER A 56 13.03 17.99 9.02
N MET A 57 11.92 17.30 8.77
CA MET A 57 11.89 15.89 8.35
C MET A 57 11.87 15.72 6.82
N ALA A 58 11.67 16.81 6.08
CA ALA A 58 11.69 16.74 4.62
C ALA A 58 13.11 16.55 4.10
N ILE A 59 13.26 15.60 3.16
CA ILE A 59 14.54 15.35 2.50
C ILE A 59 14.73 16.41 1.42
N ASP A 60 15.85 17.13 1.46
CA ASP A 60 16.22 18.13 0.47
C ASP A 60 16.71 17.47 -0.83
N VAL A 61 15.74 17.07 -1.67
CA VAL A 61 16.00 16.48 -2.99
C VAL A 61 15.43 17.40 -4.07
N PRO A 62 16.26 17.92 -4.99
CA PRO A 62 15.76 18.76 -6.07
C PRO A 62 14.97 17.93 -7.10
N TRP A 63 14.03 18.59 -7.78
CA TRP A 63 13.43 18.03 -8.98
C TRP A 63 14.51 17.75 -10.04
N ARG A 64 14.48 16.55 -10.63
CA ARG A 64 15.41 16.14 -11.68
C ARG A 64 14.65 15.94 -12.98
N ASN A 65 15.00 16.72 -14.01
CA ASN A 65 14.51 16.46 -15.36
C ASN A 65 15.33 15.31 -15.95
N ILE A 66 14.70 14.17 -16.14
CA ILE A 66 15.31 13.01 -16.78
C ILE A 66 14.96 13.11 -18.27
N SER A 67 15.95 13.46 -19.10
CA SER A 67 15.78 13.73 -20.53
C SER A 67 15.56 12.46 -21.36
N ASP A 68 15.90 11.29 -20.82
CA ASP A 68 15.80 10.01 -21.51
C ASP A 68 14.96 9.05 -20.65
N VAL A 69 13.73 8.75 -21.10
CA VAL A 69 13.09 7.51 -20.66
C VAL A 69 13.97 6.41 -21.20
N CYS A 70 14.68 5.75 -20.31
CA CYS A 70 15.69 4.76 -20.65
C CYS A 70 15.11 3.73 -21.63
N GLU A 71 15.69 3.57 -22.83
CA GLU A 71 15.40 2.44 -23.72
C GLU A 71 15.85 1.09 -23.08
N ASN A 72 16.55 1.16 -21.94
CA ASN A 72 17.03 0.00 -21.22
C ASN A 72 15.87 -0.89 -20.75
N LYS A 73 16.04 -2.19 -20.97
CA LYS A 73 15.15 -3.21 -20.45
C LYS A 73 15.32 -3.29 -18.93
N LEU A 74 14.23 -3.03 -18.22
CA LEU A 74 14.16 -3.09 -16.76
C LEU A 74 14.06 -4.53 -16.25
N ARG A 75 14.64 -4.78 -15.07
CA ARG A 75 14.36 -5.95 -14.23
C ARG A 75 13.20 -5.61 -13.30
N ILE A 76 12.05 -6.21 -13.54
CA ILE A 76 10.80 -5.90 -12.84
C ILE A 76 10.51 -7.04 -11.87
N GLY A 77 10.62 -6.77 -10.57
CA GLY A 77 10.20 -7.71 -9.54
C GLY A 77 8.68 -7.87 -9.56
N LEU A 78 8.17 -9.08 -9.73
CA LEU A 78 6.75 -9.37 -9.60
C LEU A 78 6.45 -9.78 -8.16
N LEU A 79 5.73 -8.93 -7.43
CA LEU A 79 5.29 -9.25 -6.07
C LEU A 79 4.15 -10.28 -6.14
N PRO A 80 4.32 -11.49 -5.58
CA PRO A 80 3.28 -12.51 -5.64
C PRO A 80 2.18 -12.27 -4.61
N GLU A 81 1.13 -13.10 -4.68
CA GLU A 81 0.19 -13.19 -3.58
C GLU A 81 0.85 -13.63 -2.26
N ASP A 82 0.35 -13.15 -1.13
CA ASP A 82 0.78 -13.61 0.20
C ASP A 82 -0.16 -14.73 0.67
N PRO A 83 0.34 -15.83 1.25
CA PRO A 83 -0.49 -16.93 1.71
C PRO A 83 -1.60 -16.53 2.71
N VAL A 84 -1.41 -15.43 3.45
CA VAL A 84 -2.42 -14.88 4.36
C VAL A 84 -3.30 -13.84 3.68
N TYR A 85 -2.81 -13.16 2.66
CA TYR A 85 -3.54 -12.12 1.94
C TYR A 85 -3.66 -12.50 0.46
N PRO A 86 -4.49 -13.52 0.13
CA PRO A 86 -4.67 -13.98 -1.25
C PRO A 86 -5.26 -12.86 -2.12
N LEU A 87 -4.98 -12.94 -3.41
CA LEU A 87 -5.56 -12.03 -4.40
C LEU A 87 -6.89 -12.59 -4.91
N HIS A 88 -7.87 -11.71 -5.09
CA HIS A 88 -9.10 -12.05 -5.79
C HIS A 88 -8.80 -12.31 -7.28
N PRO A 89 -9.57 -13.18 -7.95
CA PRO A 89 -9.37 -13.53 -9.37
C PRO A 89 -9.11 -12.34 -10.31
N PRO A 90 -9.90 -11.24 -10.29
CA PRO A 90 -9.64 -10.09 -11.16
C PRO A 90 -8.28 -9.45 -10.91
N VAL A 91 -7.83 -9.36 -9.66
CA VAL A 91 -6.54 -8.74 -9.34
C VAL A 91 -5.39 -9.64 -9.78
N ALA A 92 -5.49 -10.95 -9.51
CA ALA A 92 -4.47 -11.92 -9.92
C ALA A 92 -4.32 -11.96 -11.45
N ARG A 93 -5.44 -11.98 -12.19
CA ARG A 93 -5.45 -11.95 -13.66
C ARG A 93 -4.81 -10.67 -14.19
N VAL A 94 -5.25 -9.50 -13.72
CA VAL A 94 -4.76 -8.21 -14.20
C VAL A 94 -3.26 -8.03 -13.92
N LEU A 95 -2.79 -8.52 -12.78
CA LEU A 95 -1.36 -8.52 -12.45
C LEU A 95 -0.56 -9.41 -13.41
N ALA A 96 -1.06 -10.60 -13.73
CA ALA A 96 -0.44 -11.51 -14.68
C ALA A 96 -0.45 -10.94 -16.12
N GLU A 97 -1.55 -10.32 -16.55
CA GLU A 97 -1.65 -9.62 -17.84
C GLU A 97 -0.63 -8.49 -17.95
N ALA A 98 -0.52 -7.64 -16.92
CA ALA A 98 0.45 -6.54 -16.89
C ALA A 98 1.89 -7.05 -16.95
N ALA A 99 2.23 -8.09 -16.17
CA ALA A 99 3.54 -8.72 -16.20
C ALA A 99 3.88 -9.27 -17.60
N LYS A 100 2.91 -9.94 -18.24
CA LYS A 100 3.08 -10.48 -19.60
C LYS A 100 3.30 -9.38 -20.64
N ILE A 101 2.54 -8.29 -20.59
CA ILE A 101 2.72 -7.17 -21.54
C ILE A 101 4.11 -6.55 -21.39
N LEU A 102 4.61 -6.43 -20.16
CA LEU A 102 5.96 -5.92 -19.88
C LEU A 102 7.03 -6.91 -20.38
N GLU A 103 6.84 -8.20 -20.16
CA GLU A 103 7.71 -9.25 -20.70
C GLU A 103 7.76 -9.24 -22.23
N ASP A 104 6.60 -9.20 -22.88
CA ASP A 104 6.43 -9.13 -24.35
C ASP A 104 7.07 -7.84 -24.93
N SER A 105 7.15 -6.78 -24.12
CA SER A 105 7.85 -5.52 -24.45
C SER A 105 9.37 -5.60 -24.23
N GLY A 106 9.89 -6.77 -23.80
CA GLY A 106 11.31 -7.08 -23.64
C GLY A 106 11.88 -6.77 -22.26
N HIS A 107 11.05 -6.47 -21.26
CA HIS A 107 11.50 -6.34 -19.86
C HIS A 107 11.75 -7.72 -19.25
N GLN A 108 12.61 -7.80 -18.25
CA GLN A 108 12.84 -9.04 -17.51
C GLN A 108 11.90 -9.10 -16.30
N ILE A 109 11.03 -10.10 -16.23
CA ILE A 109 10.21 -10.36 -15.04
C ILE A 109 10.99 -11.23 -14.05
N VAL A 110 11.13 -10.76 -12.82
CA VAL A 110 11.77 -11.49 -11.72
C VAL A 110 10.70 -11.88 -10.72
N HIS A 111 10.32 -13.15 -10.69
CA HIS A 111 9.33 -13.66 -9.73
C HIS A 111 9.90 -13.64 -8.32
N LEU A 112 9.40 -12.73 -7.47
CA LEU A 112 9.90 -12.61 -6.11
C LEU A 112 9.34 -13.74 -5.22
N PRO A 113 10.15 -14.35 -4.34
CA PRO A 113 9.65 -15.35 -3.41
C PRO A 113 8.72 -14.72 -2.36
N SER A 114 7.47 -15.16 -2.28
CA SER A 114 6.44 -14.59 -1.39
C SER A 114 6.91 -14.43 0.07
N LYS A 115 7.57 -15.46 0.63
CA LYS A 115 8.12 -15.41 2.00
C LYS A 115 9.18 -14.33 2.23
N GLN A 116 9.91 -13.92 1.20
CA GLN A 116 10.94 -12.89 1.31
C GLN A 116 10.36 -11.48 1.15
N CYS A 117 9.12 -11.36 0.67
CA CYS A 117 8.49 -10.07 0.40
C CYS A 117 7.82 -9.46 1.64
N HIS A 118 7.61 -10.24 2.70
CA HIS A 118 7.14 -9.76 4.01
C HIS A 118 5.81 -9.00 3.99
N VAL A 119 4.88 -9.29 3.06
CA VAL A 119 3.55 -8.62 3.03
C VAL A 119 2.80 -8.83 4.34
N ALA A 120 2.73 -10.08 4.79
CA ALA A 120 2.12 -10.42 6.06
C ALA A 120 2.87 -9.86 7.28
N ASP A 121 4.19 -10.01 7.28
CA ASP A 121 5.05 -9.58 8.39
C ASP A 121 5.03 -8.04 8.55
N ALA A 122 5.01 -7.31 7.43
CA ALA A 122 4.90 -5.86 7.44
C ALA A 122 3.55 -5.41 8.01
N THR A 123 2.47 -6.10 7.67
CA THR A 123 1.15 -5.83 8.26
C THR A 123 1.16 -6.08 9.77
N GLU A 124 1.72 -7.22 10.20
CA GLU A 124 1.84 -7.57 11.62
C GLU A 124 2.66 -6.57 12.44
N VAL A 125 3.74 -6.02 11.86
CA VAL A 125 4.59 -5.00 12.51
C VAL A 125 3.93 -3.63 12.50
N THR A 126 3.32 -3.22 11.40
CA THR A 126 2.90 -1.82 11.18
C THR A 126 1.64 -1.46 11.96
N TRP A 127 0.64 -2.35 12.00
CA TRP A 127 -0.63 -2.03 12.68
C TRP A 127 -0.48 -1.75 14.19
N PRO A 128 0.33 -2.50 14.95
CA PRO A 128 0.68 -2.13 16.31
C PRO A 128 1.39 -0.79 16.44
N ILE A 129 2.22 -0.38 15.47
CA ILE A 129 2.87 0.93 15.44
C ILE A 129 1.82 2.03 15.23
N PHE A 130 0.91 1.86 14.26
CA PHE A 130 -0.16 2.83 14.00
C PHE A 130 -1.09 3.03 15.20
N LEU A 131 -1.32 1.96 15.96
CA LEU A 131 -2.19 1.98 17.14
C LEU A 131 -1.42 2.21 18.45
N ILE A 132 -0.13 2.54 18.38
CA ILE A 132 0.68 2.73 19.59
C ILE A 132 0.33 4.03 20.31
N ASP A 133 -0.17 5.04 19.58
CA ASP A 133 -0.70 6.28 20.11
C ASP A 133 -2.22 6.26 20.12
N ASP A 134 -2.81 6.49 21.29
CA ASP A 134 -4.26 6.51 21.49
C ASP A 134 -4.84 7.93 21.57
N THR A 135 -4.02 8.96 21.39
CA THR A 135 -4.40 10.38 21.53
C THR A 135 -5.58 10.75 20.65
N ALA A 136 -5.56 10.36 19.36
CA ALA A 136 -6.67 10.63 18.45
C ALA A 136 -8.01 10.02 18.94
N TYR A 137 -7.97 8.81 19.50
CA TYR A 137 -9.18 8.14 20.01
C TYR A 137 -9.71 8.78 21.29
N LYS A 138 -8.80 9.28 22.16
CA LYS A 138 -9.20 10.06 23.33
C LYS A 138 -9.92 11.35 22.94
N HIS A 139 -9.50 12.00 21.85
CA HIS A 139 -10.21 13.18 21.34
C HIS A 139 -11.59 12.84 20.79
N VAL A 140 -11.73 11.72 20.05
CA VAL A 140 -13.04 11.26 19.57
C VAL A 140 -13.98 10.94 20.75
N GLU A 141 -13.49 10.21 21.74
CA GLU A 141 -14.25 9.89 22.96
C GLU A 141 -14.67 11.15 23.73
N ALA A 142 -13.75 12.10 23.93
CA ALA A 142 -14.04 13.37 24.57
C ALA A 142 -15.08 14.20 23.81
N GLY A 143 -15.15 14.06 22.48
CA GLY A 143 -16.18 14.67 21.63
C GLY A 143 -17.56 14.04 21.77
N GLY A 144 -17.67 12.85 22.39
CA GLY A 144 -18.94 12.11 22.53
C GLY A 144 -19.43 11.46 21.24
N GLU A 145 -18.62 11.45 20.18
CA GLU A 145 -18.99 10.85 18.90
C GLU A 145 -18.61 9.35 18.86
N PRO A 146 -19.46 8.48 18.28
CA PRO A 146 -19.08 7.10 18.08
C PRO A 146 -18.03 6.98 16.98
N LEU A 147 -17.06 6.06 17.15
CA LEU A 147 -16.16 5.71 16.04
C LEU A 147 -16.96 5.24 14.82
N VAL A 148 -16.56 5.72 13.64
CA VAL A 148 -17.14 5.33 12.36
C VAL A 148 -16.97 3.83 12.10
N GLN A 149 -17.89 3.25 11.34
CA GLN A 149 -18.00 1.79 11.21
C GLN A 149 -16.78 1.16 10.51
N SER A 150 -16.25 1.80 9.47
CA SER A 150 -15.00 1.37 8.81
C SER A 150 -13.82 1.26 9.77
N VAL A 151 -13.65 2.21 10.68
CA VAL A 151 -12.58 2.21 11.69
C VAL A 151 -12.76 1.07 12.68
N LYS A 152 -13.99 0.81 13.13
CA LYS A 152 -14.31 -0.35 14.00
C LYS A 152 -14.00 -1.67 13.30
N TYR A 153 -14.39 -1.80 12.03
CA TYR A 153 -14.15 -2.99 11.22
C TYR A 153 -12.65 -3.26 11.06
N LEU A 154 -11.90 -2.23 10.65
CA LEU A 154 -10.45 -2.26 10.47
C LEU A 154 -9.70 -2.65 11.75
N HIS A 155 -9.97 -1.97 12.86
CA HIS A 155 -9.31 -2.30 14.14
C HIS A 155 -9.70 -3.67 14.67
N GLY A 156 -10.95 -4.09 14.43
CA GLY A 156 -11.41 -5.43 14.77
C GLY A 156 -10.57 -6.51 14.08
N MET A 157 -10.16 -6.27 12.82
CA MET A 157 -9.25 -7.16 12.09
C MET A 157 -7.82 -7.04 12.62
N ALA A 158 -7.29 -5.81 12.76
CA ALA A 158 -5.91 -5.58 13.22
C ALA A 158 -5.61 -6.23 14.58
N ARG A 159 -6.56 -6.19 15.52
CA ARG A 159 -6.42 -6.81 16.86
C ARG A 159 -6.44 -8.33 16.85
N LYS A 160 -6.92 -8.96 15.77
CA LYS A 160 -7.02 -10.41 15.61
C LYS A 160 -5.90 -11.00 14.74
N LEU A 161 -4.94 -10.18 14.31
CA LEU A 161 -3.80 -10.66 13.54
C LEU A 161 -3.04 -11.73 14.32
N GLU A 162 -2.84 -12.89 13.70
CA GLU A 162 -2.01 -13.96 14.24
C GLU A 162 -0.55 -13.49 14.26
N ARG A 163 0.07 -13.52 15.45
CA ARG A 163 1.48 -13.16 15.62
C ARG A 163 2.37 -14.29 15.13
N ARG A 164 3.07 -14.07 14.01
CA ARG A 164 3.98 -15.05 13.38
C ARG A 164 5.40 -14.53 13.28
N PHE A 165 5.57 -13.21 13.17
CA PHE A 165 6.85 -12.56 12.96
C PHE A 165 7.29 -11.71 14.16
N VAL A 166 6.36 -11.03 14.81
CA VAL A 166 6.58 -10.23 16.01
C VAL A 166 6.46 -11.16 17.22
N PRO A 167 7.46 -11.19 18.13
CA PRO A 167 7.39 -12.02 19.33
C PRO A 167 6.27 -11.55 20.25
N GLU A 168 6.00 -12.36 21.27
CA GLU A 168 5.08 -12.00 22.34
C GLU A 168 5.56 -10.70 23.01
N THR A 169 4.65 -9.72 23.15
CA THR A 169 4.94 -8.40 23.73
C THR A 169 4.01 -8.07 24.89
N ASP A 170 3.17 -9.03 25.31
CA ASP A 170 2.28 -8.88 26.45
C ASP A 170 3.12 -8.61 27.73
N GLY A 171 2.71 -7.57 28.47
CA GLY A 171 3.41 -7.14 29.68
C GLY A 171 4.60 -6.19 29.47
N LEU A 172 5.01 -5.94 28.21
CA LEU A 172 5.94 -4.86 27.91
C LEU A 172 5.25 -3.50 28.02
N ASP A 173 6.01 -2.48 28.44
CA ASP A 173 5.54 -1.12 28.34
C ASP A 173 5.52 -0.62 26.89
N ARG A 174 5.02 0.62 26.69
CA ARG A 174 4.87 1.21 25.36
C ARG A 174 6.21 1.37 24.64
N LEU A 175 7.28 1.74 25.34
CA LEU A 175 8.59 2.00 24.74
C LEU A 175 9.31 0.70 24.40
N ASP A 176 9.27 -0.28 25.29
CA ASP A 176 9.83 -1.62 25.05
C ASP A 176 9.14 -2.29 23.87
N ARG A 177 7.82 -2.21 23.79
CA ARG A 177 7.06 -2.71 22.65
C ARG A 177 7.43 -1.99 21.35
N LEU A 178 7.60 -0.66 21.39
CA LEU A 178 8.06 0.10 20.23
C LEU A 178 9.46 -0.33 19.77
N ALA A 179 10.38 -0.60 20.70
CA ALA A 179 11.72 -1.07 20.39
C ALA A 179 11.72 -2.43 19.67
N VAL A 180 10.88 -3.36 20.12
CA VAL A 180 10.67 -4.66 19.44
C VAL A 180 10.13 -4.46 18.03
N LEU A 181 9.10 -3.63 17.87
CA LEU A 181 8.48 -3.36 16.56
C LEU A 181 9.47 -2.67 15.61
N ASN A 182 10.27 -1.71 16.08
CA ASN A 182 11.30 -1.05 15.28
C ASN A 182 12.42 -2.01 14.86
N THR A 183 12.78 -2.97 15.70
CA THR A 183 13.75 -4.02 15.35
C THR A 183 13.21 -4.88 14.20
N LYS A 184 11.92 -5.26 14.27
CA LYS A 184 11.25 -6.05 13.23
C LYS A 184 11.04 -5.27 11.94
N LYS A 185 10.64 -4.00 12.02
CA LYS A 185 10.58 -3.07 10.88
C LYS A 185 11.94 -2.98 10.18
N THR A 186 13.02 -2.78 10.94
CA THR A 186 14.39 -2.66 10.39
C THR A 186 14.82 -3.95 9.69
N LYS A 187 14.44 -5.13 10.22
CA LYS A 187 14.69 -6.40 9.55
C LYS A 187 14.02 -6.47 8.18
N ILE A 188 12.73 -6.13 8.09
CA ILE A 188 12.00 -6.14 6.81
C ILE A 188 12.65 -5.18 5.81
N ILE A 189 12.98 -3.96 6.23
CA ILE A 189 13.68 -2.97 5.39
C ILE A 189 15.02 -3.52 4.90
N LYS A 190 15.80 -4.17 5.77
CA LYS A 190 17.09 -4.77 5.40
C LYS A 190 16.93 -5.88 4.36
N ASP A 191 15.93 -6.74 4.53
CA ASP A 191 15.67 -7.85 3.61
C ASP A 191 15.21 -7.29 2.24
N TRP A 192 14.37 -6.24 2.23
CA TRP A 192 13.99 -5.52 1.00
C TRP A 192 15.15 -4.81 0.31
N LYS A 193 16.10 -4.23 1.06
CA LYS A 193 17.34 -3.69 0.47
C LYS A 193 18.13 -4.73 -0.33
N SER A 194 18.04 -6.01 0.04
CA SER A 194 18.65 -7.08 -0.75
C SER A 194 17.92 -7.27 -2.08
N ILE A 195 16.58 -7.30 -2.05
CA ILE A 195 15.74 -7.45 -3.24
C ILE A 195 15.99 -6.33 -4.24
N TRP A 196 16.13 -5.08 -3.77
CA TRP A 196 16.41 -3.91 -4.63
C TRP A 196 17.74 -3.97 -5.38
N ASN A 197 18.67 -4.86 -5.03
CA ASN A 197 19.89 -5.05 -5.83
C ASN A 197 19.61 -5.83 -7.14
N ASP A 198 18.56 -6.65 -7.13
CA ASP A 198 18.23 -7.58 -8.21
C ASP A 198 17.15 -7.04 -9.16
N VAL A 199 16.41 -6.01 -8.74
CA VAL A 199 15.31 -5.41 -9.51
C VAL A 199 15.38 -3.88 -9.52
N ASP A 200 14.92 -3.28 -10.60
CA ASP A 200 14.91 -1.82 -10.78
C ASP A 200 13.58 -1.20 -10.32
N VAL A 201 12.50 -1.98 -10.40
CA VAL A 201 11.14 -1.61 -9.95
C VAL A 201 10.40 -2.89 -9.54
N VAL A 202 9.37 -2.74 -8.70
CA VAL A 202 8.46 -3.83 -8.35
C VAL A 202 7.06 -3.55 -8.86
N LEU A 203 6.48 -4.51 -9.58
CA LEU A 203 5.08 -4.55 -9.94
C LEU A 203 4.32 -5.26 -8.82
N SER A 204 3.39 -4.53 -8.17
CA SER A 204 2.61 -4.99 -7.03
C SER A 204 1.12 -4.72 -7.25
N PRO A 205 0.22 -5.61 -6.78
CA PRO A 205 -1.18 -5.24 -6.64
C PRO A 205 -1.33 -4.17 -5.54
N PRO A 206 -2.23 -3.20 -5.68
CA PRO A 206 -2.48 -2.20 -4.63
C PRO A 206 -3.41 -2.70 -3.52
N ALA A 207 -4.22 -3.72 -3.82
CA ALA A 207 -5.19 -4.31 -2.91
C ALA A 207 -5.44 -5.76 -3.30
N GLN A 208 -6.06 -6.54 -2.41
CA GLN A 208 -6.44 -7.93 -2.69
C GLN A 208 -7.61 -8.04 -3.67
N SER A 209 -8.49 -7.04 -3.68
CA SER A 209 -9.76 -7.04 -4.40
C SER A 209 -9.97 -5.76 -5.20
N THR A 210 -11.08 -5.73 -5.95
CA THR A 210 -11.65 -4.48 -6.46
C THR A 210 -12.35 -3.70 -5.33
N ALA A 211 -13.04 -2.60 -5.68
CA ALA A 211 -13.81 -1.82 -4.72
C ALA A 211 -14.82 -2.71 -3.98
N VAL A 212 -14.87 -2.56 -2.66
CA VAL A 212 -15.73 -3.36 -1.77
C VAL A 212 -16.92 -2.54 -1.29
N GLU A 213 -17.87 -3.19 -0.61
CA GLU A 213 -18.96 -2.48 0.05
C GLU A 213 -18.47 -1.44 1.07
N HIS A 214 -19.30 -0.42 1.31
CA HIS A 214 -19.00 0.58 2.33
C HIS A 214 -18.68 -0.07 3.68
N ASP A 215 -17.65 0.47 4.35
CA ASP A 215 -17.14 0.01 5.65
C ASP A 215 -16.55 -1.41 5.68
N LYS A 216 -16.28 -2.03 4.52
CA LYS A 216 -15.77 -3.42 4.42
C LYS A 216 -14.35 -3.58 3.86
N PHE A 217 -13.60 -2.49 3.65
CA PHE A 217 -12.25 -2.57 3.04
C PHE A 217 -11.28 -3.41 3.87
N GLY A 218 -11.24 -3.18 5.18
CA GLY A 218 -10.36 -3.92 6.08
C GLY A 218 -8.89 -3.55 5.92
N LEU A 219 -7.99 -4.50 6.18
CA LEU A 219 -6.54 -4.26 6.16
C LEU A 219 -6.02 -4.11 4.72
N PRO A 220 -5.14 -3.13 4.43
CA PRO A 220 -4.51 -2.93 3.13
C PRO A 220 -3.06 -3.48 3.11
N PRO A 221 -2.83 -4.80 3.13
CA PRO A 221 -1.51 -5.39 3.42
C PRO A 221 -0.44 -4.99 2.40
N TYR A 222 -0.80 -4.89 1.12
CA TYR A 222 0.12 -4.58 0.03
C TYR A 222 0.62 -3.14 0.05
N THR A 223 -0.25 -2.15 0.31
CA THR A 223 0.20 -0.77 0.48
C THR A 223 0.82 -0.54 1.86
N THR A 224 0.37 -1.24 2.91
CA THR A 224 1.03 -1.24 4.23
C THR A 224 2.50 -1.61 4.13
N LEU A 225 2.82 -2.61 3.30
CA LEU A 225 4.21 -2.98 2.99
C LEU A 225 4.99 -1.79 2.42
N THR A 226 4.45 -1.12 1.39
CA THR A 226 5.13 0.03 0.76
C THR A 226 5.34 1.20 1.73
N ASN A 227 4.41 1.44 2.65
CA ASN A 227 4.59 2.41 3.73
C ASN A 227 5.70 1.98 4.71
N LEU A 228 5.78 0.70 5.08
CA LEU A 228 6.78 0.23 6.03
C LEU A 228 8.20 0.32 5.46
N ILE A 229 8.38 -0.06 4.19
CA ILE A 229 9.69 -0.03 3.52
C ILE A 229 10.07 1.36 2.98
N ASP A 230 9.15 2.32 3.06
CA ASP A 230 9.34 3.72 2.70
C ASP A 230 9.80 3.91 1.24
N CYS A 231 9.10 3.25 0.31
CA CYS A 231 9.40 3.33 -1.12
C CYS A 231 8.37 4.18 -1.89
N PRO A 232 8.82 5.00 -2.86
CA PRO A 232 7.90 5.71 -3.74
C PRO A 232 7.07 4.70 -4.53
N SER A 233 5.75 4.86 -4.49
CA SER A 233 4.79 3.94 -5.09
C SER A 233 3.75 4.71 -5.91
N CYS A 234 3.32 4.14 -7.04
CA CYS A 234 2.33 4.73 -7.92
C CYS A 234 1.34 3.65 -8.37
N ILE A 235 0.05 3.96 -8.31
CA ILE A 235 -1.02 3.08 -8.80
C ILE A 235 -1.43 3.55 -10.18
N ILE A 236 -1.36 2.66 -11.17
CA ILE A 236 -1.81 2.92 -12.54
C ILE A 236 -3.07 2.09 -12.77
N PRO A 237 -4.24 2.71 -13.05
CA PRO A 237 -5.44 1.96 -13.40
C PRO A 237 -5.20 1.12 -14.65
N PHE A 238 -5.42 -0.19 -14.55
CA PHE A 238 -5.19 -1.12 -15.65
C PHE A 238 -6.29 -2.18 -15.68
N SER A 239 -6.84 -2.42 -16.88
CA SER A 239 -7.90 -3.40 -17.14
C SER A 239 -9.20 -3.16 -16.34
N ARG A 240 -10.15 -4.09 -16.45
CA ARG A 240 -11.44 -4.11 -15.72
C ARG A 240 -11.81 -5.56 -15.37
N VAL A 241 -12.76 -5.73 -14.45
CA VAL A 241 -13.38 -7.04 -14.19
C VAL A 241 -14.04 -7.56 -15.48
N SER A 242 -13.85 -8.84 -15.78
CA SER A 242 -14.46 -9.55 -16.91
C SER A 242 -15.27 -10.76 -16.43
N ASP A 243 -16.06 -11.35 -17.32
CA ASP A 243 -16.85 -12.55 -17.01
C ASP A 243 -15.97 -13.76 -16.65
N ASP A 244 -14.73 -13.80 -17.16
CA ASP A 244 -13.74 -14.85 -16.83
C ASP A 244 -13.38 -14.83 -15.33
N ASP A 245 -13.47 -13.67 -14.67
CA ASP A 245 -13.20 -13.53 -13.23
C ASP A 245 -14.27 -14.21 -12.36
N LEU A 246 -15.43 -14.53 -12.94
CA LEU A 246 -16.54 -15.19 -12.26
C LEU A 246 -16.51 -16.71 -12.44
N ALA A 247 -15.59 -17.23 -13.26
CA ALA A 247 -15.52 -18.66 -13.58
C ALA A 247 -15.20 -19.53 -12.36
N GLU A 248 -14.38 -19.02 -11.43
CA GLU A 248 -14.03 -19.70 -10.19
C GLU A 248 -14.46 -18.87 -8.97
N PRO A 249 -15.28 -19.43 -8.05
CA PRO A 249 -15.67 -18.71 -6.86
C PRO A 249 -14.47 -18.52 -5.94
N PHE A 250 -14.21 -17.27 -5.55
CA PHE A 250 -13.19 -16.96 -4.56
C PHE A 250 -13.68 -17.34 -3.16
N ALA A 251 -12.91 -18.16 -2.45
CA ALA A 251 -13.16 -18.49 -1.06
C ALA A 251 -11.86 -18.40 -0.26
N LYS A 252 -11.89 -17.63 0.83
CA LYS A 252 -10.76 -17.52 1.76
C LYS A 252 -10.60 -18.82 2.54
N GLY A 253 -9.37 -19.30 2.64
CA GLY A 253 -9.00 -20.35 3.58
C GLY A 253 -9.13 -19.91 5.05
N PRO A 254 -9.11 -20.85 6.01
CA PRO A 254 -9.40 -20.57 7.43
C PRO A 254 -8.52 -19.51 8.11
N LYS A 255 -7.31 -19.29 7.59
CA LYS A 255 -6.33 -18.32 8.12
C LYS A 255 -6.08 -17.13 7.18
N GLN A 256 -6.81 -17.06 6.06
CA GLN A 256 -6.67 -15.98 5.10
C GLN A 256 -7.52 -14.79 5.50
N ILE A 257 -6.96 -13.60 5.30
CA ILE A 257 -7.55 -12.32 5.67
C ILE A 257 -7.73 -11.53 4.38
N GLY A 258 -8.85 -10.83 4.28
CA GLY A 258 -9.18 -9.99 3.15
C GLY A 258 -10.67 -9.68 3.15
N PRO A 259 -11.13 -8.79 2.27
CA PRO A 259 -12.54 -8.54 2.07
C PRO A 259 -13.27 -9.82 1.63
N GLU A 260 -14.56 -9.89 1.95
CA GLU A 260 -15.44 -10.96 1.47
C GLU A 260 -15.62 -10.90 -0.04
#